data_AF-A0A1A8B0Y1-F1
#
_entry.id   AF-A0A1A8B0Y1-F1
#
_cell.length_a   1.000
_cell.length_b   1.000
_cell.length_c   1.000
_cell.angle_alpha   90.00
_cell.angle_beta   90.00
_cell.angle_gamma   90.00
#
_symmetry.space_group_name_H-M   'P 1'
#
loop_
_entity.id
_entity.type
_entity.pdbx_description
1 polymer ?
#
loop_
_entity_poly.entity_id
_entity_poly.type
_entity_poly.pdbx_seq_one_letter_code
_entity_poly.pdbx_strand_id
1 'polypeptide(L)'
;EEEEEEEEVDDEEIERRRAMMRQRAMERKNEEMEVMEVEEEGKSGEESESESEYEEYTDSEDEAEPRLKPVFIRKKDRVTVAEREAEELKQRELEAEAKRQAEDRRRYTLKIVEEEAKKEFEENRRSLAALEALDTDGENEEEEYEAWKVRELKRIKRDREAREAMEREKGEIDRFHNMTEEERRAELRNSGKVVTNKASKGKYKFLQKYYHRGAFFMDEEEDVYKRDFSAPTLEDHFNKTILPKVMQVKNFGRSGRTKYTHLVDQDTTSFDSAWAQESTQNSKFFKQKAAGVRDVFDRPTVKKRKA
;
A
#
# COMPACT_ATOMS: atom_id res chain seq x y z
N GLU A 1 -41.13 11.34 -55.57
CA GLU A 1 -42.36 10.63 -55.14
C GLU A 1 -41.96 9.19 -54.86
N GLU A 2 -41.38 8.99 -53.69
CA GLU A 2 -41.30 7.69 -53.01
C GLU A 2 -41.65 8.07 -51.56
N GLU A 3 -42.89 7.78 -51.18
CA GLU A 3 -43.39 8.01 -49.82
C GLU A 3 -43.06 6.73 -49.02
N GLU A 4 -42.17 6.85 -48.04
CA GLU A 4 -41.95 5.77 -47.06
C GLU A 4 -43.10 5.81 -46.05
N GLU A 5 -44.01 4.82 -46.13
CA GLU A 5 -45.03 4.60 -45.10
C GLU A 5 -44.33 4.15 -43.80
N GLU A 6 -44.15 5.07 -42.86
CA GLU A 6 -43.83 4.72 -41.48
C GLU A 6 -45.06 4.00 -40.86
N GLU A 7 -44.97 2.68 -40.68
CA GLU A 7 -45.94 1.94 -39.87
C GLU A 7 -45.90 2.47 -38.43
N GLU A 8 -46.91 3.26 -38.04
CA GLU A 8 -47.15 3.66 -36.65
C GLU A 8 -47.44 2.40 -35.81
N VAL A 9 -46.39 1.86 -35.18
CA VAL A 9 -46.49 0.69 -34.31
C VAL A 9 -47.19 1.09 -33.02
N ASP A 10 -48.43 0.61 -32.85
CA ASP A 10 -49.32 0.92 -31.72
C ASP A 10 -48.59 0.86 -30.36
N ASP A 11 -48.76 1.91 -29.54
CA ASP A 11 -48.06 2.07 -28.25
C ASP A 11 -48.33 0.88 -27.31
N GLU A 12 -49.52 0.25 -27.40
CA GLU A 12 -49.87 -0.95 -26.65
C GLU A 12 -48.95 -2.16 -26.96
N GLU A 13 -48.50 -2.30 -28.21
CA GLU A 13 -47.59 -3.38 -28.62
C GLU A 13 -46.17 -3.13 -28.08
N ILE A 14 -45.75 -1.85 -28.01
CA ILE A 14 -44.48 -1.44 -27.38
C ILE A 14 -44.53 -1.68 -25.86
N GLU A 15 -45.65 -1.41 -25.19
CA GLU A 15 -45.84 -1.71 -23.77
C GLU A 15 -45.85 -3.22 -23.50
N ARG A 16 -46.55 -4.02 -24.31
CA ARG A 16 -46.51 -5.49 -24.24
C ARG A 16 -45.09 -6.03 -24.42
N ARG A 17 -44.34 -5.53 -25.39
CA ARG A 17 -42.93 -5.91 -25.60
C ARG A 17 -42.06 -5.54 -24.41
N ARG A 18 -42.28 -4.38 -23.77
CA ARG A 18 -41.60 -3.99 -22.52
C ARG A 18 -42.04 -4.81 -21.30
N ALA A 19 -43.27 -5.32 -21.27
CA ALA A 19 -43.75 -6.21 -20.21
C ALA A 19 -43.10 -7.59 -20.33
N MET A 20 -43.11 -8.19 -21.54
CA MET A 20 -42.45 -9.47 -21.83
C MET A 20 -40.95 -9.44 -21.53
N MET A 21 -40.25 -8.36 -21.90
CA MET A 21 -38.82 -8.18 -21.57
C MET A 21 -38.57 -8.06 -20.06
N ARG A 22 -39.51 -7.45 -19.30
CA ARG A 22 -39.42 -7.39 -17.83
C ARG A 22 -39.71 -8.72 -17.16
N GLN A 23 -40.68 -9.50 -17.66
CA GLN A 23 -40.94 -10.86 -17.18
C GLN A 23 -39.74 -11.77 -17.43
N ARG A 24 -39.19 -11.78 -18.65
CA ARG A 24 -38.00 -12.56 -19.00
C ARG A 24 -36.76 -12.19 -18.20
N ALA A 25 -36.62 -10.91 -17.82
CA ALA A 25 -35.54 -10.48 -16.93
C ALA A 25 -35.73 -10.92 -15.47
N MET A 26 -36.98 -11.04 -15.00
CA MET A 26 -37.31 -11.59 -13.69
C MET A 26 -37.14 -13.12 -13.66
N GLU A 27 -37.54 -13.83 -14.71
CA GLU A 27 -37.29 -15.28 -14.88
C GLU A 27 -35.79 -15.57 -14.86
N ARG A 28 -35.00 -14.85 -15.66
CA ARG A 28 -33.53 -15.03 -15.67
C ARG A 28 -32.88 -14.70 -14.32
N LYS A 29 -33.46 -13.77 -13.55
CA LYS A 29 -33.00 -13.45 -12.19
C LYS A 29 -33.38 -14.55 -11.19
N ASN A 30 -34.53 -15.20 -11.36
CA ASN A 30 -34.92 -16.35 -10.57
C ASN A 30 -34.04 -17.57 -10.93
N GLU A 31 -33.78 -17.84 -12.22
CA GLU A 31 -32.80 -18.85 -12.65
C GLU A 31 -31.38 -18.56 -12.08
N GLU A 32 -30.90 -17.30 -12.13
CA GLU A 32 -29.62 -16.92 -11.50
C GLU A 32 -29.64 -17.10 -9.97
N MET A 33 -30.81 -16.99 -9.32
CA MET A 33 -30.96 -17.20 -7.88
C MET A 33 -31.00 -18.70 -7.52
N GLU A 34 -31.74 -19.50 -8.28
CA GLU A 34 -31.85 -20.96 -8.14
C GLU A 34 -30.51 -21.65 -8.43
N VAL A 35 -29.77 -21.20 -9.46
CA VAL A 35 -28.41 -21.68 -9.73
C VAL A 35 -27.42 -21.26 -8.64
N MET A 36 -27.60 -20.08 -8.03
CA MET A 36 -26.75 -19.63 -6.92
C MET A 36 -27.04 -20.41 -5.62
N GLU A 37 -28.29 -20.80 -5.38
CA GLU A 37 -28.70 -21.67 -4.27
C GLU A 37 -28.05 -23.07 -4.41
N VAL A 38 -28.00 -23.61 -5.64
CA VAL A 38 -27.30 -24.88 -5.94
C VAL A 38 -25.76 -24.75 -5.84
N GLU A 39 -25.16 -23.60 -6.20
CA GLU A 39 -23.72 -23.38 -5.99
C GLU A 39 -23.35 -23.19 -4.51
N GLU A 40 -24.26 -22.74 -3.64
CA GLU A 40 -24.01 -22.64 -2.19
C GLU A 40 -24.02 -24.01 -1.48
N GLU A 41 -24.81 -24.98 -1.95
CA GLU A 41 -24.74 -26.38 -1.48
C GLU A 41 -23.51 -27.15 -2.01
N GLY A 42 -22.89 -26.70 -3.10
CA GLY A 42 -21.84 -27.44 -3.82
C GLY A 42 -20.45 -27.54 -3.15
N LYS A 43 -20.28 -27.19 -1.86
CA LYS A 43 -18.95 -26.99 -1.24
C LYS A 43 -18.64 -27.75 0.05
N SER A 44 -19.24 -28.93 0.26
CA SER A 44 -18.73 -29.93 1.20
C SER A 44 -19.00 -31.39 0.77
N GLY A 45 -17.96 -32.11 0.33
CA GLY A 45 -17.84 -33.56 0.60
C GLY A 45 -17.27 -33.77 2.01
N GLU A 46 -17.35 -34.91 2.71
CA GLU A 46 -17.70 -36.32 2.43
C GLU A 46 -18.19 -36.93 3.79
N GLU A 47 -18.97 -38.01 3.93
CA GLU A 47 -19.52 -39.06 3.04
C GLU A 47 -20.77 -39.68 3.76
N SER A 48 -21.90 -39.95 3.08
CA SER A 48 -22.90 -40.95 3.52
C SER A 48 -23.88 -41.32 2.40
N GLU A 49 -23.91 -42.59 2.00
CA GLU A 49 -25.00 -43.13 1.18
C GLU A 49 -26.32 -43.18 1.97
N SER A 50 -27.42 -42.80 1.32
CA SER A 50 -28.75 -43.29 1.63
C SER A 50 -29.65 -43.19 0.40
N GLU A 51 -29.98 -44.34 -0.16
CA GLU A 51 -30.97 -44.55 -1.20
C GLU A 51 -32.39 -44.25 -0.67
N SER A 52 -33.15 -43.38 -1.35
CA SER A 52 -34.62 -43.31 -1.20
C SER A 52 -35.26 -42.64 -2.42
N GLU A 53 -36.07 -43.40 -3.15
CA GLU A 53 -37.00 -42.86 -4.15
C GLU A 53 -38.02 -41.93 -3.47
N TYR A 54 -38.25 -40.75 -4.04
CA TYR A 54 -39.34 -39.87 -3.65
C TYR A 54 -40.44 -39.96 -4.70
N GLU A 55 -41.39 -40.88 -4.49
CA GLU A 55 -42.61 -40.94 -5.30
C GLU A 55 -43.51 -39.75 -4.99
N GLU A 56 -43.88 -38.99 -6.02
CA GLU A 56 -44.92 -37.97 -5.94
C GLU A 56 -46.30 -38.64 -5.87
N TYR A 57 -46.69 -39.10 -4.67
CA TYR A 57 -48.08 -39.47 -4.38
C TYR A 57 -48.71 -38.49 -3.41
N THR A 58 -49.39 -37.50 -4.00
CA THR A 58 -50.44 -36.75 -3.30
C THR A 58 -51.69 -37.64 -3.26
N ASP A 59 -51.82 -38.46 -2.21
CA ASP A 59 -53.02 -39.28 -1.95
C ASP A 59 -53.73 -38.84 -0.65
N SER A 60 -55.03 -39.10 -0.57
CA SER A 60 -55.95 -38.51 0.40
C SER A 60 -56.40 -39.46 1.52
N GLU A 61 -56.62 -38.88 2.70
CA GLU A 61 -57.38 -39.40 3.86
C GLU A 61 -56.77 -40.52 4.77
N ASP A 62 -56.47 -40.09 6.01
CA ASP A 62 -56.78 -40.73 7.32
C ASP A 62 -55.90 -41.80 8.03
N GLU A 63 -56.05 -41.78 9.37
CA GLU A 63 -55.87 -42.83 10.39
C GLU A 63 -54.47 -43.17 11.01
N ALA A 64 -54.33 -42.81 12.29
CA ALA A 64 -53.54 -43.41 13.40
C ALA A 64 -51.99 -43.38 13.45
N GLU A 65 -51.47 -42.65 14.46
CA GLU A 65 -50.09 -42.70 14.92
C GLU A 65 -49.61 -44.13 15.33
N PRO A 66 -48.39 -44.56 14.96
CA PRO A 66 -47.86 -45.88 15.29
C PRO A 66 -47.53 -46.01 16.79
N ARG A 67 -48.43 -46.65 17.54
CA ARG A 67 -48.24 -46.89 18.98
C ARG A 67 -47.06 -47.82 19.27
N LEU A 68 -45.97 -47.23 19.76
CA LEU A 68 -44.78 -47.94 20.25
C LEU A 68 -45.11 -48.94 21.37
N LYS A 69 -44.63 -50.18 21.24
CA LYS A 69 -44.80 -51.21 22.26
C LYS A 69 -44.00 -50.85 23.53
N PRO A 70 -44.58 -50.90 24.73
CA PRO A 70 -43.86 -50.60 25.96
C PRO A 70 -42.77 -51.65 26.24
N VAL A 71 -41.51 -51.22 26.26
CA VAL A 71 -40.36 -52.05 26.63
C VAL A 71 -40.10 -51.90 28.13
N PHE A 72 -39.89 -53.01 28.84
CA PHE A 72 -39.70 -52.97 30.30
C PHE A 72 -38.27 -52.54 30.68
N ILE A 73 -38.12 -51.26 31.04
CA ILE A 73 -36.85 -50.66 31.47
C ILE A 73 -36.49 -51.12 32.90
N ARG A 74 -35.20 -51.41 33.15
CA ARG A 74 -34.72 -51.83 34.48
C ARG A 74 -34.82 -50.69 35.48
N LYS A 75 -34.99 -51.02 36.77
CA LYS A 75 -35.20 -50.02 37.85
C LYS A 75 -34.10 -48.95 37.98
N LYS A 76 -32.88 -49.21 37.51
CA LYS A 76 -31.76 -48.25 37.55
C LYS A 76 -31.75 -47.26 36.40
N ASP A 77 -32.36 -47.64 35.27
CA ASP A 77 -32.36 -46.85 34.03
C ASP A 77 -33.66 -46.02 33.91
N ARG A 78 -34.50 -46.06 34.96
CA ARG A 78 -35.66 -45.21 35.13
C ARG A 78 -35.21 -43.88 35.75
N VAL A 79 -34.89 -42.92 34.89
CA VAL A 79 -34.67 -41.51 35.25
C VAL A 79 -35.84 -41.05 36.13
N THR A 80 -35.55 -40.43 37.26
CA THR A 80 -36.60 -39.92 38.15
C THR A 80 -37.19 -38.64 37.56
N VAL A 81 -38.49 -38.41 37.76
CA VAL A 81 -39.18 -37.24 37.17
C VAL A 81 -38.48 -35.92 37.56
N ALA A 82 -38.00 -35.82 38.80
CA ALA A 82 -37.27 -34.65 39.30
C ALA A 82 -35.87 -34.44 38.66
N GLU A 83 -35.21 -35.51 38.21
CA GLU A 83 -33.91 -35.42 37.52
C GLU A 83 -34.09 -34.92 36.09
N ARG A 84 -35.11 -35.44 35.40
CA ARG A 84 -35.55 -34.96 34.09
C ARG A 84 -35.98 -33.48 34.14
N GLU A 85 -36.80 -33.09 35.11
CA GLU A 85 -37.21 -31.69 35.32
C GLU A 85 -36.00 -30.77 35.57
N ALA A 86 -34.98 -31.24 36.30
CA ALA A 86 -33.76 -30.47 36.55
C ALA A 86 -32.85 -30.32 35.33
N GLU A 87 -32.85 -31.28 34.40
CA GLU A 87 -32.15 -31.19 33.12
C GLU A 87 -32.91 -30.30 32.12
N GLU A 88 -34.23 -30.45 32.02
CA GLU A 88 -35.10 -29.60 31.18
C GLU A 88 -35.03 -28.12 31.61
N LEU A 89 -34.94 -27.83 32.91
CA LEU A 89 -34.72 -26.47 33.42
C LEU A 89 -33.34 -25.90 33.00
N LYS A 90 -32.27 -26.67 33.11
CA LYS A 90 -30.92 -26.23 32.69
C LYS A 90 -30.81 -26.03 31.18
N GLN A 91 -31.44 -26.89 30.39
CA GLN A 91 -31.52 -26.72 28.94
C GLN A 91 -32.26 -25.41 28.60
N ARG A 92 -33.39 -25.15 29.25
CA ARG A 92 -34.14 -23.89 29.08
C ARG A 92 -33.37 -22.64 29.52
N GLU A 93 -32.53 -22.73 30.55
CA GLU A 93 -31.64 -21.64 30.96
C GLU A 93 -30.54 -21.38 29.91
N LEU A 94 -29.91 -22.43 29.37
CA LEU A 94 -28.91 -22.33 28.30
C LEU A 94 -29.51 -21.80 27.00
N GLU A 95 -30.71 -22.24 26.61
CA GLU A 95 -31.45 -21.71 25.47
C GLU A 95 -31.82 -20.24 25.65
N ALA A 96 -32.23 -19.84 26.86
CA ALA A 96 -32.51 -18.44 27.18
C ALA A 96 -31.25 -17.58 27.13
N GLU A 97 -30.10 -18.07 27.61
CA GLU A 97 -28.83 -17.36 27.50
C GLU A 97 -28.35 -17.27 26.03
N ALA A 98 -28.41 -18.37 25.27
CA ALA A 98 -28.08 -18.39 23.85
C ALA A 98 -28.95 -17.41 23.05
N LYS A 99 -30.27 -17.35 23.35
CA LYS A 99 -31.19 -16.39 22.76
C LYS A 99 -30.83 -14.95 23.11
N ARG A 100 -30.47 -14.66 24.37
CA ARG A 100 -30.00 -13.32 24.78
C ARG A 100 -28.71 -12.92 24.07
N GLN A 101 -27.73 -13.83 23.96
CA GLN A 101 -26.50 -13.57 23.21
C GLN A 101 -26.78 -13.35 21.71
N ALA A 102 -27.75 -14.06 21.12
CA ALA A 102 -28.17 -13.84 19.73
C ALA A 102 -28.89 -12.49 19.55
N GLU A 103 -29.74 -12.08 20.49
CA GLU A 103 -30.38 -10.77 20.51
C GLU A 103 -29.36 -9.63 20.70
N ASP A 104 -28.37 -9.80 21.58
CA ASP A 104 -27.29 -8.82 21.78
C ASP A 104 -26.39 -8.68 20.55
N ARG A 105 -26.07 -9.79 19.86
CA ARG A 105 -25.38 -9.76 18.56
C ARG A 105 -26.20 -9.01 17.51
N ARG A 106 -27.51 -9.28 17.39
CA ARG A 106 -28.43 -8.58 16.47
C ARG A 106 -28.55 -7.08 16.78
N ARG A 107 -28.59 -6.70 18.06
CA ARG A 107 -28.59 -5.29 18.49
C ARG A 107 -27.26 -4.61 18.16
N TYR A 108 -26.14 -5.31 18.34
CA TYR A 108 -24.81 -4.79 18.02
C TYR A 108 -24.62 -4.56 16.51
N THR A 109 -25.02 -5.53 15.66
CA THR A 109 -24.96 -5.36 14.20
C THR A 109 -25.89 -4.25 13.72
N LEU A 110 -27.13 -4.19 14.23
CA LEU A 110 -28.07 -3.10 13.90
C LEU A 110 -27.52 -1.72 14.30
N LYS A 111 -26.86 -1.63 15.46
CA LYS A 111 -26.24 -0.39 15.94
C LYS A 111 -25.09 0.07 15.04
N ILE A 112 -24.24 -0.84 14.56
CA ILE A 112 -23.16 -0.50 13.61
C ILE A 112 -23.76 0.08 12.33
N VAL A 113 -24.77 -0.58 11.76
CA VAL A 113 -25.46 -0.10 10.54
C VAL A 113 -26.12 1.26 10.77
N GLU A 114 -26.72 1.50 11.95
CA GLU A 114 -27.30 2.79 12.31
C GLU A 114 -26.24 3.89 12.47
N GLU A 115 -25.08 3.59 13.06
CA GLU A 115 -23.96 4.54 13.20
C GLU A 115 -23.33 4.88 11.84
N GLU A 116 -23.19 3.89 10.95
CA GLU A 116 -22.67 4.07 9.59
C GLU A 116 -23.63 4.87 8.71
N ALA A 117 -24.93 4.54 8.69
CA ALA A 117 -25.94 5.29 7.95
C ALA A 117 -26.09 6.75 8.45
N LYS A 118 -25.96 7.00 9.77
CA LYS A 118 -25.93 8.36 10.31
C LYS A 118 -24.69 9.12 9.88
N LYS A 119 -23.52 8.47 9.86
CA LYS A 119 -22.27 9.09 9.40
C LYS A 119 -22.36 9.46 7.92
N GLU A 120 -22.85 8.55 7.07
CA GLU A 120 -23.08 8.81 5.64
C GLU A 120 -24.08 9.97 5.44
N PHE A 121 -25.19 9.98 6.17
CA PHE A 121 -26.16 11.08 6.13
C PHE A 121 -25.57 12.42 6.60
N GLU A 122 -24.70 12.41 7.62
CA GLU A 122 -23.99 13.62 8.04
C GLU A 122 -22.95 14.10 7.02
N GLU A 123 -22.23 13.19 6.38
CA GLU A 123 -21.27 13.51 5.30
C GLU A 123 -22.01 14.06 4.07
N ASN A 124 -23.13 13.46 3.68
CA ASN A 124 -24.02 13.96 2.62
C ASN A 124 -24.66 15.31 2.99
N ARG A 125 -25.05 15.53 4.25
CA ARG A 125 -25.56 16.85 4.68
C ARG A 125 -24.45 17.90 4.69
N ARG A 126 -23.20 17.53 5.03
CA ARG A 126 -22.05 18.45 4.96
C ARG A 126 -21.66 18.78 3.52
N SER A 127 -21.72 17.82 2.60
CA SER A 127 -21.45 18.08 1.18
C SER A 127 -22.56 18.93 0.54
N LEU A 128 -23.83 18.66 0.84
CA LEU A 128 -24.95 19.51 0.40
C LEU A 128 -24.87 20.92 0.99
N ALA A 129 -24.57 21.07 2.28
CA ALA A 129 -24.37 22.40 2.89
C ALA A 129 -23.14 23.13 2.32
N ALA A 130 -22.09 22.41 1.91
CA ALA A 130 -20.94 23.00 1.22
C ALA A 130 -21.27 23.43 -0.23
N LEU A 131 -22.22 22.76 -0.89
CA LEU A 131 -22.75 23.16 -2.20
C LEU A 131 -23.73 24.34 -2.09
N GLU A 132 -24.57 24.38 -1.05
CA GLU A 132 -25.49 25.49 -0.76
C GLU A 132 -24.77 26.75 -0.27
N ALA A 133 -23.61 26.60 0.37
CA ALA A 133 -22.75 27.72 0.78
C ALA A 133 -21.81 28.23 -0.34
N LEU A 134 -21.82 27.63 -1.53
CA LEU A 134 -21.21 28.20 -2.73
C LEU A 134 -22.20 29.19 -3.33
N ASP A 135 -22.12 30.43 -2.87
CA ASP A 135 -22.91 31.54 -3.42
C ASP A 135 -22.49 31.79 -4.88
N THR A 136 -23.39 31.47 -5.82
CA THR A 136 -23.15 31.58 -7.26
C THR A 136 -23.73 32.84 -7.89
N ASP A 137 -24.24 33.79 -7.09
CA ASP A 137 -24.71 35.07 -7.62
C ASP A 137 -23.52 35.90 -8.16
N GLY A 138 -23.70 36.41 -9.38
CA GLY A 138 -22.62 36.82 -10.28
C GLY A 138 -21.90 38.14 -9.96
N GLU A 139 -21.64 38.47 -8.69
CA GLU A 139 -20.90 39.68 -8.32
C GLU A 139 -19.37 39.54 -8.46
N ASN A 140 -18.85 38.32 -8.64
CA ASN A 140 -17.41 38.01 -8.67
C ASN A 140 -16.79 37.84 -10.08
N GLU A 141 -17.47 38.25 -11.17
CA GLU A 141 -16.90 38.16 -12.53
C GLU A 141 -15.55 38.91 -12.66
N GLU A 142 -15.38 40.02 -11.94
CA GLU A 142 -14.11 40.76 -11.89
C GLU A 142 -13.00 39.94 -11.23
N GLU A 143 -13.28 39.27 -10.10
CA GLU A 143 -12.32 38.40 -9.41
C GLU A 143 -11.95 37.17 -10.26
N GLU A 144 -12.90 36.57 -10.98
CA GLU A 144 -12.63 35.47 -11.90
C GLU A 144 -11.74 35.91 -13.08
N TYR A 145 -11.98 37.09 -13.62
CA TYR A 145 -11.16 37.69 -14.67
C TYR A 145 -9.76 38.05 -14.18
N GLU A 146 -9.62 38.58 -12.96
CA GLU A 146 -8.33 38.80 -12.31
C GLU A 146 -7.62 37.46 -12.03
N ALA A 147 -8.32 36.44 -11.55
CA ALA A 147 -7.77 35.11 -11.34
C ALA A 147 -7.36 34.43 -12.66
N TRP A 148 -8.07 34.66 -13.76
CA TRP A 148 -7.67 34.27 -15.11
C TRP A 148 -6.39 35.00 -15.54
N LYS A 149 -6.35 36.32 -15.40
CA LYS A 149 -5.19 37.16 -15.70
C LYS A 149 -3.96 36.77 -14.87
N VAL A 150 -4.14 36.43 -13.59
CA VAL A 150 -3.06 35.91 -12.72
C VAL A 150 -2.61 34.52 -13.15
N ARG A 151 -3.51 33.63 -13.61
CA ARG A 151 -3.13 32.32 -14.19
C ARG A 151 -2.31 32.49 -15.47
N GLU A 152 -2.71 33.39 -16.37
CA GLU A 152 -1.98 33.67 -17.61
C GLU A 152 -0.63 34.34 -17.34
N LEU A 153 -0.59 35.34 -16.45
CA LEU A 153 0.67 35.95 -15.99
C LEU A 153 1.58 34.93 -15.30
N LYS A 154 1.05 33.97 -14.54
CA LYS A 154 1.83 32.86 -13.97
C LYS A 154 2.38 31.91 -15.06
N ARG A 155 1.66 31.69 -16.16
CA ARG A 155 2.16 30.93 -17.32
C ARG A 155 3.32 31.66 -17.99
N ILE A 156 3.10 32.92 -18.40
CA ILE A 156 4.14 33.77 -19.02
C ILE A 156 5.34 33.93 -18.08
N LYS A 157 5.12 34.08 -16.77
CA LYS A 157 6.19 34.15 -15.77
C LYS A 157 6.99 32.85 -15.74
N ARG A 158 6.36 31.67 -15.70
CA ARG A 158 7.06 30.37 -15.69
C ARG A 158 7.99 30.23 -16.90
N ASP A 159 7.52 30.58 -18.09
CA ASP A 159 8.31 30.45 -19.32
C ASP A 159 9.47 31.46 -19.39
N ARG A 160 9.28 32.66 -18.81
CA ARG A 160 10.33 33.66 -18.64
C ARG A 160 11.36 33.25 -17.58
N GLU A 161 10.88 32.77 -16.43
CA GLU A 161 11.67 32.35 -15.28
C GLU A 161 12.50 31.11 -15.59
N ALA A 162 11.98 30.16 -16.37
CA ALA A 162 12.74 29.02 -16.89
C ALA A 162 13.87 29.47 -17.83
N ARG A 163 13.63 30.42 -18.73
CA ARG A 163 14.69 30.98 -19.60
C ARG A 163 15.75 31.73 -18.79
N GLU A 164 15.33 32.57 -17.85
CA GLU A 164 16.23 33.32 -16.98
C GLU A 164 17.04 32.39 -16.06
N ALA A 165 16.45 31.28 -15.58
CA ALA A 165 17.17 30.26 -14.82
C ALA A 165 18.28 29.61 -15.64
N MET A 166 18.02 29.20 -16.88
CA MET A 166 19.04 28.66 -17.78
C MET A 166 20.17 29.67 -18.08
N GLU A 167 19.84 30.95 -18.23
CA GLU A 167 20.83 32.01 -18.42
C GLU A 167 21.65 32.27 -17.14
N ARG A 168 21.01 32.20 -15.97
CA ARG A 168 21.66 32.35 -14.66
C ARG A 168 22.59 31.19 -14.35
N GLU A 169 22.15 29.95 -14.53
CA GLU A 169 22.97 28.74 -14.39
C GLU A 169 24.19 28.79 -15.32
N LYS A 170 23.99 29.20 -16.58
CA LYS A 170 25.10 29.40 -17.51
C LYS A 170 26.07 30.49 -17.03
N GLY A 171 25.56 31.62 -16.56
CA GLY A 171 26.37 32.70 -15.99
C GLY A 171 27.14 32.28 -14.72
N GLU A 172 26.56 31.43 -13.88
CA GLU A 172 27.23 30.83 -12.72
C GLU A 172 28.32 29.83 -13.15
N ILE A 173 28.07 29.00 -14.15
CA ILE A 173 29.06 28.09 -14.74
C ILE A 173 30.23 28.88 -15.35
N ASP A 174 29.95 29.91 -16.15
CA ASP A 174 30.97 30.79 -16.75
C ASP A 174 31.75 31.55 -15.67
N ARG A 175 31.08 32.01 -14.59
CA ARG A 175 31.74 32.56 -13.40
C ARG A 175 32.68 31.52 -12.77
N PHE A 176 32.21 30.31 -12.46
CA PHE A 176 33.03 29.24 -11.89
C PHE A 176 34.21 28.81 -12.77
N HIS A 177 34.09 28.91 -14.10
CA HIS A 177 35.19 28.68 -15.05
C HIS A 177 36.23 29.80 -15.08
N ASN A 178 35.81 31.05 -14.84
CA ASN A 178 36.68 32.22 -14.79
C ASN A 178 37.37 32.43 -13.42
N MET A 179 36.76 31.98 -12.32
CA MET A 179 37.38 32.00 -10.98
C MET A 179 38.61 31.07 -10.89
N THR A 180 39.58 31.43 -10.04
CA THR A 180 40.76 30.58 -9.78
C THR A 180 40.40 29.34 -8.94
N GLU A 181 41.26 28.32 -8.95
CA GLU A 181 41.00 27.09 -8.18
C GLU A 181 41.05 27.28 -6.67
N GLU A 182 41.80 28.27 -6.18
CA GLU A 182 41.84 28.59 -4.75
C GLU A 182 40.54 29.25 -4.29
N GLU A 183 40.03 30.19 -5.08
CA GLU A 183 38.72 30.82 -4.87
C GLU A 183 37.60 29.80 -5.00
N ARG A 184 37.63 28.90 -6.00
CA ARG A 184 36.65 27.81 -6.15
C ARG A 184 36.66 26.88 -4.93
N ARG A 185 37.83 26.57 -4.36
CA ARG A 185 37.96 25.77 -3.12
C ARG A 185 37.45 26.51 -1.87
N ALA A 186 37.56 27.84 -1.82
CA ALA A 186 37.01 28.65 -0.73
C ALA A 186 35.49 28.80 -0.87
N GLU A 187 34.99 29.09 -2.08
CA GLU A 187 33.57 29.21 -2.38
C GLU A 187 32.84 27.88 -2.13
N LEU A 188 33.39 26.73 -2.56
CA LEU A 188 32.82 25.40 -2.25
C LEU A 188 32.90 24.99 -0.76
N ARG A 189 33.71 25.67 0.05
CA ARG A 189 33.75 25.49 1.50
C ARG A 189 32.72 26.36 2.20
N ASN A 190 32.50 27.57 1.68
CA ASN A 190 31.56 28.55 2.21
C ASN A 190 30.12 28.27 1.76
N SER A 191 29.92 27.77 0.53
CA SER A 191 28.67 27.20 0.07
C SER A 191 28.50 25.82 0.70
N GLY A 192 27.72 25.77 1.77
CA GLY A 192 27.31 24.51 2.36
C GLY A 192 26.63 23.65 1.30
N LYS A 193 27.11 22.41 1.11
CA LYS A 193 26.50 21.46 0.18
C LYS A 193 25.08 21.15 0.66
N VAL A 194 24.09 21.79 0.04
CA VAL A 194 22.67 21.46 0.21
C VAL A 194 22.46 20.09 -0.43
N VAL A 195 22.11 19.11 0.39
CA VAL A 195 21.80 17.75 -0.03
C VAL A 195 20.34 17.50 0.31
N THR A 196 19.51 17.39 -0.72
CA THR A 196 18.10 17.01 -0.57
C THR A 196 18.01 15.67 0.15
N ASN A 197 16.99 15.51 1.01
CA ASN A 197 16.73 14.25 1.71
C ASN A 197 17.94 13.64 2.45
N LYS A 198 18.71 14.49 3.14
CA LYS A 198 19.87 14.07 3.95
C LYS A 198 19.46 13.18 5.13
N ALA A 199 19.39 11.88 4.90
CA ALA A 199 19.05 10.87 5.90
C ALA A 199 20.10 10.82 7.05
N SER A 200 19.61 10.75 8.28
CA SER A 200 20.40 10.48 9.48
C SER A 200 20.88 9.02 9.50
N LYS A 201 22.10 8.77 9.01
CA LYS A 201 22.70 7.43 9.04
C LYS A 201 23.27 7.15 10.44
N GLY A 202 22.67 6.21 11.16
CA GLY A 202 23.21 5.60 12.37
C GLY A 202 24.43 4.71 12.12
N LYS A 203 24.97 4.16 13.20
CA LYS A 203 26.13 3.24 13.17
C LYS A 203 25.67 1.80 12.96
N TYR A 204 26.00 1.22 11.80
CA TYR A 204 25.73 -0.18 11.49
C TYR A 204 26.38 -1.14 12.50
N LYS A 205 25.65 -2.21 12.85
CA LYS A 205 26.17 -3.36 13.60
C LYS A 205 27.09 -4.22 12.72
N PHE A 206 27.92 -5.02 13.38
CA PHE A 206 28.83 -5.94 12.69
C PHE A 206 28.06 -6.95 11.81
N LEU A 207 28.47 -7.07 10.55
CA LEU A 207 27.81 -7.88 9.50
C LEU A 207 26.33 -7.54 9.22
N GLN A 208 25.86 -6.35 9.61
CA GLN A 208 24.53 -5.86 9.24
C GLN A 208 24.38 -5.71 7.72
N LYS A 209 23.21 -6.05 7.18
CA LYS A 209 22.88 -5.86 5.78
C LYS A 209 22.58 -4.38 5.50
N TYR A 210 23.32 -3.80 4.57
CA TYR A 210 23.00 -2.50 4.00
C TYR A 210 21.79 -2.60 3.06
N TYR A 211 20.84 -1.68 3.22
CA TYR A 211 19.72 -1.47 2.32
C TYR A 211 19.90 -0.10 1.64
N HIS A 212 19.95 -0.10 0.31
CA HIS A 212 20.01 1.14 -0.45
C HIS A 212 18.61 1.76 -0.54
N ARG A 213 18.47 3.05 -0.20
CA ARG A 213 17.19 3.78 -0.14
C ARG A 213 16.53 4.01 -1.51
N GLY A 214 17.26 3.73 -2.59
CA GLY A 214 16.90 4.08 -3.96
C GLY A 214 17.70 5.31 -4.43
N ALA A 215 17.70 5.54 -5.75
CA ALA A 215 18.26 6.74 -6.38
C ALA A 215 17.20 7.56 -7.13
N PHE A 216 16.03 6.96 -7.41
CA PHE A 216 14.88 7.61 -8.03
C PHE A 216 14.05 8.36 -7.00
N PHE A 217 13.31 9.40 -7.42
CA PHE A 217 12.41 10.21 -6.58
C PHE A 217 13.10 10.91 -5.39
N MET A 218 14.42 11.11 -5.47
CA MET A 218 15.21 11.77 -4.42
C MET A 218 15.20 13.30 -4.50
N ASP A 219 14.62 13.84 -5.56
CA ASP A 219 14.54 15.27 -5.86
C ASP A 219 13.41 15.95 -5.06
N GLU A 220 12.35 15.20 -4.73
CA GLU A 220 11.22 15.66 -3.91
C GLU A 220 11.53 15.51 -2.41
N GLU A 221 11.35 16.57 -1.63
CA GLU A 221 11.57 16.56 -0.17
C GLU A 221 10.43 15.87 0.59
N GLU A 222 10.46 14.54 0.65
CA GLU A 222 9.49 13.75 1.42
C GLU A 222 10.07 13.30 2.78
N ASP A 223 9.27 13.39 3.85
CA ASP A 223 9.71 12.95 5.19
C ASP A 223 9.97 11.45 5.29
N VAL A 224 9.36 10.64 4.40
CA VAL A 224 9.66 9.21 4.26
C VAL A 224 11.15 8.99 3.95
N TYR A 225 11.71 9.82 3.07
CA TYR A 225 13.10 9.75 2.61
C TYR A 225 14.13 10.23 3.64
N LYS A 226 13.69 10.99 4.65
CA LYS A 226 14.54 11.52 5.73
C LYS A 226 14.71 10.53 6.91
N ARG A 227 13.95 9.43 6.94
CA ARG A 227 14.00 8.38 7.97
C ARG A 227 15.37 7.68 8.05
N ASP A 228 15.64 7.00 9.16
CA ASP A 228 16.86 6.20 9.33
C ASP A 228 16.70 4.78 8.75
N PHE A 229 17.33 4.55 7.60
CA PHE A 229 17.37 3.24 6.92
C PHE A 229 18.57 2.37 7.35
N SER A 230 19.36 2.83 8.34
CA SER A 230 20.46 2.06 8.94
C SER A 230 20.05 1.24 10.16
N ALA A 231 18.77 1.23 10.52
CA ALA A 231 18.23 0.38 11.58
C ALA A 231 18.47 -1.12 11.29
N PRO A 232 18.80 -1.93 12.32
CA PRO A 232 18.94 -3.38 12.15
C PRO A 232 17.59 -4.01 11.80
N THR A 233 17.57 -4.88 10.80
CA THR A 233 16.37 -5.60 10.35
C THR A 233 16.50 -7.10 10.59
N LEU A 234 15.42 -7.77 11.01
CA LEU A 234 15.35 -9.24 11.13
C LEU A 234 16.58 -9.83 11.87
N GLU A 235 17.40 -10.63 11.17
CA GLU A 235 18.61 -11.30 11.68
C GLU A 235 19.69 -10.34 12.26
N ASP A 236 19.66 -9.05 11.93
CA ASP A 236 20.65 -8.06 12.38
C ASP A 236 20.31 -7.44 13.75
N HIS A 237 19.21 -7.84 14.38
CA HIS A 237 18.95 -7.47 15.78
C HIS A 237 20.01 -8.07 16.71
N PHE A 238 20.42 -9.32 16.46
CA PHE A 238 21.41 -10.04 17.26
C PHE A 238 22.84 -9.51 17.06
N ASN A 239 23.64 -9.50 18.13
CA ASN A 239 25.03 -9.03 18.04
C ASN A 239 25.99 -10.13 17.55
N LYS A 240 26.28 -10.10 16.25
CA LYS A 240 27.15 -11.06 15.55
C LYS A 240 28.62 -11.04 16.01
N THR A 241 29.08 -10.07 16.82
CA THR A 241 30.46 -10.07 17.36
C THR A 241 30.69 -11.12 18.44
N ILE A 242 29.63 -11.58 19.12
CA ILE A 242 29.71 -12.57 20.21
C ILE A 242 29.90 -14.00 19.64
N LEU A 243 29.62 -14.19 18.34
CA LEU A 243 29.80 -15.47 17.66
C LEU A 243 31.30 -15.83 17.54
N PRO A 244 31.66 -17.13 17.54
CA PRO A 244 33.01 -17.57 17.21
C PRO A 244 33.45 -17.09 15.81
N LYS A 245 34.75 -16.79 15.61
CA LYS A 245 35.28 -16.22 14.35
C LYS A 245 34.89 -17.00 13.09
N VAL A 246 34.70 -18.32 13.18
CA VAL A 246 34.24 -19.20 12.08
C VAL A 246 32.79 -18.88 11.65
N MET A 247 31.95 -18.44 12.58
CA MET A 247 30.56 -18.01 12.38
C MET A 247 30.41 -16.49 12.16
N GLN A 248 31.47 -15.70 12.36
CA GLN A 248 31.52 -14.26 12.06
C GLN A 248 31.62 -14.01 10.54
N VAL A 249 30.69 -14.57 9.78
CA VAL A 249 30.63 -14.53 8.32
C VAL A 249 29.20 -14.37 7.86
N LYS A 250 29.00 -13.69 6.73
CA LYS A 250 27.67 -13.59 6.10
C LYS A 250 27.28 -14.96 5.54
N ASN A 251 26.01 -15.34 5.69
CA ASN A 251 25.46 -16.61 5.16
C ASN A 251 26.22 -17.87 5.63
N PHE A 252 26.54 -17.98 6.92
CA PHE A 252 27.11 -19.21 7.49
C PHE A 252 26.23 -20.43 7.17
N GLY A 253 26.84 -21.54 6.78
CA GLY A 253 26.13 -22.79 6.42
C GLY A 253 25.47 -22.84 5.03
N ARG A 254 25.45 -21.75 4.25
CA ARG A 254 24.83 -21.76 2.90
C ARG A 254 25.82 -22.12 1.79
N SER A 255 25.40 -22.98 0.85
CA SER A 255 26.10 -23.19 -0.43
C SER A 255 26.12 -21.89 -1.23
N GLY A 256 27.30 -21.49 -1.73
CA GLY A 256 27.52 -20.19 -2.38
C GLY A 256 28.08 -19.07 -1.48
N ARG A 257 28.49 -19.37 -0.23
CA ARG A 257 29.22 -18.41 0.61
C ARG A 257 30.56 -18.00 -0.02
N THR A 258 30.86 -16.70 -0.04
CA THR A 258 32.18 -16.17 -0.43
C THR A 258 33.26 -16.54 0.59
N LYS A 259 34.51 -16.66 0.10
CA LYS A 259 35.70 -16.83 0.97
C LYS A 259 35.96 -15.58 1.82
N TYR A 260 35.77 -14.40 1.22
CA TYR A 260 35.91 -13.08 1.84
C TYR A 260 34.78 -12.79 2.81
N THR A 261 35.10 -12.16 3.95
CA THR A 261 34.16 -11.98 5.08
C THR A 261 33.48 -10.60 5.08
N HIS A 262 34.26 -9.52 5.16
CA HIS A 262 33.83 -8.11 5.12
C HIS A 262 35.01 -7.22 4.69
N LEU A 263 34.74 -6.02 4.14
CA LEU A 263 35.78 -5.18 3.54
C LEU A 263 36.96 -4.90 4.49
N VAL A 264 36.70 -4.57 5.76
CA VAL A 264 37.74 -4.23 6.76
C VAL A 264 38.71 -5.39 7.02
N ASP A 265 38.26 -6.64 6.94
CA ASP A 265 39.07 -7.86 7.14
C ASP A 265 39.86 -8.24 5.86
N GLN A 266 39.60 -7.54 4.75
CA GLN A 266 40.27 -7.70 3.46
C GLN A 266 40.96 -6.40 3.00
N ASP A 267 40.93 -5.37 3.84
CA ASP A 267 41.55 -4.09 3.57
C ASP A 267 43.04 -4.19 3.88
N THR A 268 43.86 -4.18 2.82
CA THR A 268 45.32 -4.27 2.93
C THR A 268 45.97 -2.89 3.03
N THR A 269 45.22 -1.83 3.33
CA THR A 269 45.81 -0.48 3.52
C THR A 269 46.65 -0.42 4.79
N SER A 270 47.96 -0.33 4.60
CA SER A 270 48.92 -0.22 5.71
C SER A 270 48.97 1.22 6.23
N PHE A 271 48.11 1.56 7.20
CA PHE A 271 48.07 2.89 7.83
C PHE A 271 49.39 3.32 8.50
N ASP A 272 50.24 2.37 8.89
CA ASP A 272 51.60 2.60 9.42
C ASP A 272 52.62 3.03 8.34
N SER A 273 52.21 3.05 7.05
CA SER A 273 53.09 3.51 5.97
C SER A 273 53.46 4.97 6.15
N ALA A 274 54.76 5.28 6.10
CA ALA A 274 55.26 6.65 6.22
C ALA A 274 54.65 7.64 5.20
N TRP A 275 54.14 7.17 4.06
CA TRP A 275 53.43 7.98 3.06
C TRP A 275 51.95 8.24 3.36
N ALA A 276 51.31 7.41 4.20
CA ALA A 276 49.91 7.55 4.61
C ALA A 276 49.74 8.49 5.83
N GLN A 277 50.83 8.75 6.56
CA GLN A 277 50.85 9.65 7.70
C GLN A 277 50.62 11.10 7.26
N GLU A 278 49.61 11.78 7.81
CA GLU A 278 49.25 13.17 7.47
C GLU A 278 50.15 14.20 8.18
N SER A 279 51.46 14.02 8.06
CA SER A 279 52.48 14.92 8.62
C SER A 279 52.70 16.13 7.71
N THR A 280 52.93 17.31 8.30
CA THR A 280 53.29 18.53 7.55
C THR A 280 54.52 18.35 6.66
N GLN A 281 55.42 17.44 7.03
CA GLN A 281 56.61 17.10 6.25
C GLN A 281 56.26 16.31 4.98
N ASN A 282 55.29 15.39 5.08
CA ASN A 282 54.75 14.63 3.94
C ASN A 282 53.98 15.56 3.01
N SER A 283 53.11 16.42 3.53
CA SER A 283 52.36 17.38 2.71
C SER A 283 53.29 18.34 1.92
N LYS A 284 54.44 18.72 2.49
CA LYS A 284 55.50 19.45 1.77
C LYS A 284 56.17 18.58 0.71
N PHE A 285 56.54 17.34 1.04
CA PHE A 285 57.15 16.40 0.10
C PHE A 285 56.24 16.13 -1.10
N PHE A 286 54.95 15.85 -0.89
CA PHE A 286 53.98 15.64 -1.96
C PHE A 286 53.84 16.88 -2.85
N LYS A 287 53.67 18.08 -2.28
CA LYS A 287 53.56 19.32 -3.09
C LYS A 287 54.83 19.70 -3.86
N GLN A 288 56.02 19.36 -3.35
CA GLN A 288 57.30 19.78 -3.96
C GLN A 288 57.92 18.72 -4.88
N LYS A 289 57.87 17.44 -4.49
CA LYS A 289 58.60 16.34 -5.12
C LYS A 289 57.72 15.26 -5.77
N ALA A 290 56.45 15.11 -5.40
CA ALA A 290 55.59 14.15 -6.08
C ALA A 290 55.15 14.70 -7.45
N ALA A 291 55.50 13.97 -8.52
CA ALA A 291 55.00 14.27 -9.86
C ALA A 291 53.47 14.04 -9.90
N GLY A 292 52.75 14.93 -10.61
CA GLY A 292 51.29 14.86 -10.73
C GLY A 292 50.47 15.51 -9.60
N VAL A 293 51.12 16.01 -8.53
CA VAL A 293 50.45 16.69 -7.38
C VAL A 293 50.76 18.20 -7.34
N ARG A 294 51.29 18.75 -8.45
CA ARG A 294 51.59 20.17 -8.59
C ARG A 294 50.44 20.84 -9.35
N ASP A 295 49.93 21.95 -8.84
CA ASP A 295 48.84 22.75 -9.41
C ASP A 295 49.26 23.52 -10.70
N VAL A 296 50.10 22.90 -11.54
CA VAL A 296 50.61 23.45 -12.81
C VAL A 296 50.03 22.62 -13.95
N PHE A 297 48.81 22.95 -14.34
CA PHE A 297 48.11 22.31 -15.45
C PHE A 297 48.40 23.04 -16.76
N ASP A 298 49.32 22.49 -17.55
CA ASP A 298 49.52 22.92 -18.94
C ASP A 298 48.29 22.52 -19.76
N ARG A 299 47.35 23.47 -19.94
CA ARG A 299 46.14 23.23 -20.75
C ARG A 299 46.58 22.95 -22.18
N PRO A 300 46.29 21.76 -22.77
CA PRO A 300 46.77 21.42 -24.09
C PRO A 300 46.24 22.43 -25.12
N THR A 301 47.14 23.18 -25.74
CA THR A 301 46.73 24.19 -26.71
C THR A 301 46.04 23.53 -27.90
N VAL A 302 44.85 24.02 -28.27
CA VAL A 302 44.01 23.47 -29.36
C VAL A 302 44.71 23.52 -30.73
N LYS A 303 45.81 24.28 -30.84
CA LYS A 303 46.67 24.32 -32.02
C LYS A 303 47.45 23.02 -32.14
N LYS A 304 46.98 22.10 -32.99
CA LYS A 304 47.81 21.03 -33.57
C LYS A 304 49.14 21.66 -34.01
N ARG A 305 50.26 21.19 -33.44
CA ARG A 305 51.59 21.54 -33.95
C ARG A 305 51.61 21.11 -35.42
N LYS A 306 51.81 22.06 -36.34
CA LYS A 306 52.19 21.69 -37.71
C LYS A 306 53.53 20.97 -37.61
N ALA A 307 53.59 19.78 -38.20
CA ALA A 307 54.84 19.05 -38.40
C ALA A 307 55.71 19.79 -39.43
#